data_AF-A0A0N1IDC6-F1
#
_entry.id   AF-A0A0N1IDC6-F1
#
_cell.length_a   1.000
_cell.length_b   1.000
_cell.length_c   1.000
_cell.angle_alpha   90.00
_cell.angle_beta   90.00
_cell.angle_gamma   90.00
#
_symmetry.space_group_name_H-M   'P 1'
#
loop_
_entity.id
_entity.type
_entity.pdbx_description
1 polymer ?
#
loop_
_entity_poly.entity_id
_entity_poly.type
_entity_poly.pdbx_seq_one_letter_code
_entity_poly.pdbx_strand_id
1 'polypeptide(L)'
;MILCCQSETCSMSIPELDFEVGGRALGGRFSTPEGLLQAAAQQLREAPGLMGDAPGLAQDKLSGFLDKLEEVLEGKRAITLVLDDPAGNSYVQCLSDDPKLPDDGLKVTHYERSYEQNDELGLNDMKTEGYDEET
;
A
#
# COMPACT_ATOMS: atom_id res chain seq x y z
N MET A 1 -6.00 -10.17 15.08
CA MET A 1 -6.11 -8.90 14.36
C MET A 1 -4.69 -8.42 14.12
N ILE A 2 -4.26 -8.35 12.86
CA ILE A 2 -2.91 -7.91 12.49
C ILE A 2 -2.93 -6.39 12.35
N LEU A 3 -2.04 -5.70 13.04
CA LEU A 3 -1.90 -4.26 12.89
C LEU A 3 -1.07 -3.90 11.65
N CYS A 4 -1.55 -2.92 10.87
CA CYS A 4 -0.88 -2.38 9.69
C CYS A 4 -0.88 -0.84 9.72
N CYS A 5 0.30 -0.24 9.67
CA CYS A 5 0.51 1.18 9.44
C CYS A 5 0.95 1.38 8.00
N GLN A 6 0.16 2.10 7.21
CA GLN A 6 0.53 2.48 5.84
C GLN A 6 0.86 3.98 5.84
N SER A 7 2.04 4.34 5.35
CA SER A 7 2.50 5.73 5.23
C SER A 7 1.99 6.37 3.92
N GLU A 8 1.99 7.70 3.82
CA GLU A 8 1.54 8.42 2.60
C GLU A 8 2.41 8.19 1.35
N THR A 9 3.59 7.60 1.52
CA THR A 9 4.52 7.27 0.45
C THR A 9 4.46 5.80 0.06
N CYS A 10 3.69 4.99 0.80
CA CYS A 10 3.62 3.56 0.63
C CYS A 10 2.61 3.16 -0.44
N SER A 11 3.09 2.62 -1.55
CA SER A 11 2.26 1.95 -2.54
C SER A 11 1.80 0.58 -2.04
N MET A 12 0.60 0.18 -2.47
CA MET A 12 0.00 -1.12 -2.13
C MET A 12 -0.36 -1.85 -3.41
N SER A 13 0.00 -3.12 -3.53
CA SER A 13 -0.40 -3.95 -4.67
C SER A 13 -0.81 -5.37 -4.27
N ILE A 14 -1.65 -5.97 -5.12
CA ILE A 14 -2.10 -7.37 -5.04
C ILE A 14 -1.89 -8.01 -6.41
N PRO A 15 -0.77 -8.73 -6.61
CA PRO A 15 -0.41 -9.29 -7.91
C PRO A 15 -1.46 -10.25 -8.47
N GLU A 16 -2.14 -11.02 -7.62
CA GLU A 16 -3.14 -12.02 -8.05
C GLU A 16 -4.45 -11.40 -8.58
N LEU A 17 -4.64 -10.10 -8.35
CA LEU A 17 -5.79 -9.33 -8.79
C LEU A 17 -5.43 -8.22 -9.79
N ASP A 18 -4.15 -8.12 -10.18
CA ASP A 18 -3.60 -7.01 -10.97
C ASP A 18 -4.03 -5.64 -10.41
N PHE A 19 -4.01 -5.53 -9.08
CA PHE A 19 -4.47 -4.34 -8.37
C PHE A 19 -3.30 -3.56 -7.79
N GLU A 20 -3.29 -2.26 -8.02
CA GLU A 20 -2.28 -1.35 -7.48
C GLU A 20 -2.93 -0.05 -7.02
N VAL A 21 -2.44 0.44 -5.89
CA VAL A 21 -2.86 1.69 -5.26
C VAL A 21 -1.62 2.51 -4.96
N GLY A 22 -1.49 3.65 -5.61
CA GLY A 22 -0.34 4.54 -5.44
C GLY A 22 -0.25 5.13 -4.03
N GLY A 23 0.96 5.52 -3.61
CA GLY A 23 1.27 5.88 -2.22
C GLY A 23 0.36 6.91 -1.57
N ARG A 24 -0.15 7.85 -2.36
CA ARG A 24 -0.98 8.97 -1.89
C ARG A 24 -2.49 8.71 -1.94
N ALA A 25 -2.92 7.60 -2.53
CA ALA A 25 -4.34 7.35 -2.79
C ALA A 25 -5.12 6.99 -1.50
N LEU A 26 -4.47 6.32 -0.55
CA LEU A 26 -5.10 5.95 0.73
C LEU A 26 -4.70 6.89 1.88
N GLY A 27 -3.58 7.61 1.77
CA GLY A 27 -3.06 8.49 2.82
C GLY A 27 -2.60 7.73 4.06
N GLY A 28 -1.93 8.39 5.00
CA GLY A 28 -1.38 7.74 6.18
C GLY A 28 -2.47 7.16 7.08
N ARG A 29 -2.47 5.83 7.29
CA ARG A 29 -3.51 5.16 8.09
C ARG A 29 -2.96 4.08 9.00
N PHE A 30 -3.58 3.98 10.17
CA PHE A 30 -3.40 2.90 11.12
C PHE A 30 -4.64 2.00 11.06
N SER A 31 -4.48 0.77 10.59
CA SER A 31 -5.60 -0.14 10.32
C SER A 31 -5.16 -1.59 10.43
N THR A 32 -5.86 -2.48 9.73
CA THR A 32 -5.49 -3.87 9.51
C THR A 32 -5.40 -4.13 7.99
N PRO A 33 -4.76 -5.23 7.55
CA PRO A 33 -4.76 -5.60 6.14
C PRO A 33 -6.17 -5.65 5.53
N GLU A 34 -7.15 -6.19 6.26
CA GLU A 34 -8.55 -6.27 5.82
C GLU A 34 -9.20 -4.89 5.75
N GLY A 35 -8.95 -4.03 6.75
CA GLY A 35 -9.44 -2.65 6.76
C GLY A 35 -8.88 -1.81 5.60
N LEU A 36 -7.62 -2.06 5.21
CA LEU A 36 -6.98 -1.41 4.07
C LEU A 36 -7.64 -1.80 2.75
N LEU A 37 -7.92 -3.09 2.56
CA LEU A 37 -8.63 -3.61 1.39
C LEU A 37 -10.07 -3.09 1.32
N GLN A 38 -10.77 -3.06 2.45
CA GLN A 38 -12.12 -2.51 2.52
C GLN A 38 -12.15 -1.02 2.17
N ALA A 39 -11.16 -0.26 2.66
CA ALA A 39 -11.02 1.15 2.32
C ALA A 39 -10.73 1.36 0.82
N ALA A 40 -9.85 0.54 0.25
CA ALA A 40 -9.55 0.58 -1.19
C ALA A 40 -10.79 0.26 -2.03
N ALA A 41 -11.57 -0.76 -1.64
CA ALA A 41 -12.84 -1.10 -2.28
C ALA A 41 -13.85 0.05 -2.21
N GLN A 42 -13.95 0.72 -1.05
CA GLN A 42 -14.84 1.88 -0.88
C GLN A 42 -14.44 3.05 -1.79
N GLN A 43 -13.15 3.39 -1.84
CA GLN A 43 -12.65 4.45 -2.72
C GLN A 43 -12.95 4.17 -4.19
N LEU A 44 -12.84 2.90 -4.60
CA LEU A 44 -13.12 2.48 -5.97
C LEU A 44 -14.63 2.55 -6.31
N ARG A 45 -15.52 2.27 -5.33
CA ARG A 45 -16.97 2.45 -5.48
C ARG A 45 -17.37 3.92 -5.58
N GLU A 46 -16.65 4.81 -4.90
CA GLU A 46 -16.92 6.26 -4.86
C GLU A 46 -16.25 7.05 -5.98
N ALA A 47 -15.37 6.41 -6.77
CA ALA A 47 -14.58 7.07 -7.80
C ALA A 47 -15.47 7.67 -8.92
N PRO A 48 -15.48 9.00 -9.10
CA PRO A 48 -16.41 9.69 -10.02
C PRO A 48 -16.10 9.49 -11.52
N GLY A 49 -15.02 8.80 -11.87
CA GLY A 49 -14.60 8.53 -13.26
C GLY A 49 -15.26 7.31 -13.90
N LEU A 50 -16.02 6.51 -13.15
CA LEU A 50 -16.74 5.34 -13.69
C LEU A 50 -18.05 5.69 -14.42
N MET A 51 -18.37 6.99 -14.47
CA MET A 51 -19.60 7.58 -15.00
C MET A 51 -19.29 8.59 -16.12
N GLY A 52 -18.32 8.27 -16.99
CA GLY A 52 -17.96 9.08 -18.17
C GLY A 52 -18.07 8.29 -19.48
N ASP A 53 -18.93 8.77 -20.39
CA ASP A 53 -19.18 8.50 -21.82
C ASP A 53 -19.07 7.09 -22.45
N ALA A 54 -18.65 6.04 -21.75
CA ALA A 54 -18.66 4.65 -22.21
C ALA A 54 -19.43 3.74 -21.21
N PRO A 55 -20.78 3.71 -21.24
CA PRO A 55 -21.59 3.34 -20.08
C PRO A 55 -21.73 1.84 -19.76
N GLY A 56 -20.99 0.93 -20.40
CA GLY A 56 -21.24 -0.52 -20.27
C GLY A 56 -20.03 -1.33 -19.82
N LEU A 57 -18.98 -1.35 -20.64
CA LEU A 57 -17.84 -2.27 -20.41
C LEU A 57 -17.02 -1.97 -19.16
N ALA A 58 -16.98 -0.73 -18.69
CA ALA A 58 -16.18 -0.34 -17.52
C ALA A 58 -16.87 -0.74 -16.20
N GLN A 59 -18.20 -0.72 -16.16
CA GLN A 59 -18.96 -1.06 -14.95
C GLN A 59 -18.97 -2.56 -14.67
N ASP A 60 -19.19 -3.40 -15.69
CA ASP A 60 -19.15 -4.86 -15.53
C ASP A 60 -17.76 -5.38 -15.12
N LYS A 61 -16.69 -4.74 -15.60
CA LYS A 61 -15.33 -5.07 -15.19
C LYS A 61 -15.05 -4.64 -13.76
N LEU A 62 -15.59 -3.49 -13.35
CA LEU A 62 -15.43 -3.03 -11.98
C LEU A 62 -16.21 -3.90 -11.00
N SER A 63 -17.48 -4.21 -11.29
CA SER A 63 -18.29 -5.06 -10.42
C SER A 63 -17.63 -6.42 -10.24
N GLY A 64 -17.17 -7.05 -11.32
CA GLY A 64 -16.43 -8.31 -11.24
C GLY A 64 -15.08 -8.22 -10.52
N PHE A 65 -14.49 -7.03 -10.40
CA PHE A 65 -13.30 -6.80 -9.57
C PHE A 65 -13.67 -6.62 -8.09
N LEU A 66 -14.74 -5.88 -7.79
CA LEU A 66 -15.27 -5.72 -6.44
C LEU A 66 -15.72 -7.08 -5.86
N ASP A 67 -16.34 -7.94 -6.68
CA ASP A 67 -16.72 -9.30 -6.27
C ASP A 67 -15.49 -10.12 -5.85
N LYS A 68 -14.38 -10.03 -6.60
CA LYS A 68 -13.11 -10.69 -6.24
C LYS A 68 -12.53 -10.14 -4.95
N LEU A 69 -12.62 -8.82 -4.72
CA LEU A 69 -12.18 -8.22 -3.45
C LEU A 69 -13.05 -8.68 -2.27
N GLU A 70 -14.36 -8.85 -2.48
CA GLU A 70 -15.26 -9.38 -1.47
C GLU A 70 -14.94 -10.85 -1.14
N GLU A 71 -14.66 -11.70 -2.14
CA GLU A 71 -14.22 -13.08 -1.90
C GLU A 71 -12.94 -13.16 -1.05
N VAL A 72 -12.02 -12.21 -1.24
CA VAL A 72 -10.79 -12.10 -0.45
C VAL A 72 -11.10 -11.66 0.97
N LEU A 73 -11.99 -10.68 1.17
CA LEU A 73 -12.43 -10.23 2.50
C LEU A 73 -13.18 -11.31 3.27
N GLU A 74 -13.89 -12.20 2.57
CA GLU A 74 -14.54 -13.39 3.14
C GLU A 74 -13.56 -14.54 3.43
N GLY A 75 -12.29 -14.41 3.06
CA GLY A 75 -11.26 -15.44 3.25
C GLY A 75 -11.42 -16.65 2.31
N LYS A 76 -12.21 -16.53 1.22
CA LYS A 76 -12.39 -17.59 0.23
C LYS A 76 -11.18 -17.75 -0.70
N ARG A 77 -10.34 -16.71 -0.79
CA ARG A 77 -9.16 -16.67 -1.65
C ARG A 77 -7.96 -16.09 -0.90
N ALA A 78 -6.84 -16.81 -0.92
CA ALA A 78 -5.56 -16.30 -0.44
C ALA A 78 -4.97 -15.30 -1.45
N ILE A 79 -4.36 -14.24 -0.94
CA ILE A 79 -3.72 -13.17 -1.73
C ILE A 79 -2.39 -12.79 -1.12
N THR A 80 -1.54 -12.14 -1.91
CA THR A 80 -0.31 -11.53 -1.44
C THR A 80 -0.49 -10.02 -1.41
N LEU A 81 -0.50 -9.44 -0.22
CA LEU A 81 -0.50 -7.99 -0.05
C LEU A 81 0.94 -7.48 -0.03
N VAL A 82 1.31 -6.70 -1.05
CA VAL A 82 2.63 -6.08 -1.15
C VAL A 82 2.52 -4.61 -0.77
N LEU A 83 3.25 -4.21 0.27
CA LEU A 83 3.39 -2.83 0.69
C LEU A 83 4.82 -2.39 0.39
N ASP A 84 4.96 -1.41 -0.50
CA ASP A 84 6.26 -0.84 -0.88
C ASP A 84 6.30 0.63 -0.48
N ASP A 85 7.13 0.94 0.52
CA ASP A 85 7.33 2.28 1.05
C ASP A 85 8.81 2.69 0.94
N PRO A 86 9.15 3.59 0.00
CA PRO A 86 10.50 4.14 -0.13
C PRO A 86 10.94 4.91 1.12
N ALA A 87 10.02 5.48 1.90
CA ALA A 87 10.36 6.22 3.11
C ALA A 87 10.61 5.32 4.33
N GLY A 88 10.23 4.03 4.26
CA GLY A 88 10.41 3.06 5.34
C GLY A 88 9.58 3.36 6.60
N ASN A 89 8.48 4.10 6.48
CA ASN A 89 7.61 4.50 7.58
C ASN A 89 6.39 3.57 7.76
N SER A 90 6.15 2.66 6.82
CA SER A 90 5.13 1.63 6.93
C SER A 90 5.54 0.49 7.86
N TYR A 91 4.55 -0.12 8.51
CA TYR A 91 4.75 -1.20 9.48
C TYR A 91 3.64 -2.25 9.39
N VAL A 92 4.01 -3.53 9.46
CA VAL A 92 3.06 -4.65 9.60
C VAL A 92 3.46 -5.46 10.83
N GLN A 93 2.50 -5.74 11.70
CA GLN A 93 2.72 -6.52 12.90
C GLN A 93 2.99 -7.99 12.56
N CYS A 94 4.14 -8.48 13.02
CA CYS A 94 4.46 -9.90 13.07
C CYS A 94 3.57 -10.61 14.11
N LEU A 95 2.97 -11.74 13.74
CA LEU A 95 2.13 -12.55 14.64
C LEU A 95 2.91 -13.62 15.40
N SER A 96 4.19 -13.85 15.08
CA SER A 96 5.02 -14.82 15.78
C SER A 96 5.21 -14.44 17.26
N ASP A 97 4.92 -15.39 18.16
CA ASP A 97 5.14 -15.24 19.61
C ASP A 97 6.64 -15.09 19.97
N ASP A 98 7.53 -15.62 19.11
CA ASP A 98 8.97 -15.46 19.27
C ASP A 98 9.48 -14.39 18.27
N PRO A 99 10.02 -13.26 18.75
CA PRO A 99 10.57 -12.21 17.89
C PRO A 99 11.81 -12.64 17.10
N LYS A 100 12.38 -13.83 17.38
CA LYS A 100 13.51 -14.40 16.64
C LYS A 100 13.07 -15.35 15.53
N LEU A 101 11.80 -15.76 15.51
CA LEU A 101 11.27 -16.61 14.46
C LEU A 101 10.65 -15.74 13.36
N PRO A 102 11.05 -15.94 12.09
CA PRO A 102 10.38 -15.28 10.98
C PRO A 102 8.92 -15.74 10.95
N ASP A 103 8.00 -14.81 10.68
CA ASP A 103 6.60 -15.12 10.44
C ASP A 103 6.47 -15.62 8.99
N ASP A 104 6.01 -16.87 8.83
CA ASP A 104 5.82 -17.49 7.51
C ASP A 104 4.84 -16.69 6.61
N GLY A 105 3.95 -15.90 7.21
CA GLY A 105 2.99 -15.03 6.53
C GLY A 105 3.48 -13.61 6.25
N LEU A 106 4.65 -13.21 6.77
CA LEU A 106 5.18 -11.85 6.63
C LEU A 106 6.64 -11.84 6.17
N LYS A 107 6.88 -11.31 4.98
CA LYS A 107 8.22 -11.09 4.44
C LYS A 107 8.54 -9.59 4.36
N VAL A 108 9.54 -9.15 5.12
CA VAL A 108 10.05 -7.78 5.08
C VAL A 108 11.38 -7.75 4.33
N THR A 109 11.49 -6.89 3.32
CA THR A 109 12.73 -6.70 2.54
C THR A 109 13.10 -5.22 2.57
N HIS A 110 14.35 -4.93 2.93
CA HIS A 110 14.90 -3.57 2.88
C HIS A 110 15.69 -3.41 1.58
N TYR A 111 15.59 -2.23 0.97
CA TYR A 111 16.28 -1.90 -0.27
C TYR A 111 16.86 -0.48 -0.19
N GLU A 112 17.85 -0.20 -1.03
CA GLU A 112 18.38 1.17 -1.18
C GLU A 112 17.49 1.95 -2.15
N ARG A 113 17.03 3.13 -1.72
CA ARG A 113 16.21 4.02 -2.53
C ARG A 113 16.91 4.39 -3.84
N SER A 114 16.15 4.41 -4.93
CA SER A 114 16.63 4.93 -6.22
C SER A 114 16.79 6.46 -6.18
N TYR A 115 17.51 7.00 -7.17
CA TYR A 115 17.66 8.46 -7.32
C TYR A 115 16.31 9.18 -7.49
N GLU A 116 15.39 8.57 -8.24
CA GLU A 116 14.02 9.09 -8.45
C GLU A 116 13.21 9.09 -7.15
N GLN A 117 13.30 8.02 -6.36
CA GLN A 117 12.64 7.95 -5.05
C GLN A 117 13.20 8.99 -4.08
N ASN A 118 14.51 9.26 -4.11
CA ASN A 118 15.10 10.33 -3.31
C ASN A 118 14.65 11.72 -3.80
N ASP A 119 14.45 11.90 -5.10
CA ASP A 119 13.93 13.14 -5.68
C ASP A 119 12.49 13.42 -5.21
N GLU A 120 11.63 12.40 -5.29
CA GLU A 120 10.24 12.48 -4.83
C GLU A 120 10.12 12.77 -3.33
N LEU A 121 11.09 12.30 -2.54
CA LEU A 121 11.20 12.59 -1.11
C LEU A 121 11.88 13.93 -0.80
N GLY A 122 12.37 14.65 -1.82
CA GLY A 122 13.08 15.93 -1.67
C GLY A 122 14.46 15.80 -1.03
N LEU A 123 15.09 14.62 -1.12
CA LEU A 123 16.36 14.31 -0.47
C LEU A 123 17.57 14.65 -1.35
N ASN A 124 17.41 14.72 -2.67
CA ASN A 124 18.52 14.99 -3.60
C ASN A 124 19.15 16.37 -3.38
N ASP A 125 18.35 17.37 -3.02
CA ASP A 125 18.80 18.75 -2.79
C ASP A 125 19.18 19.03 -1.33
N MET A 126 19.16 18.00 -0.47
CA MET A 126 19.47 18.16 0.95
C MET A 126 20.97 18.40 1.11
N LYS A 127 21.35 19.63 1.50
CA LYS A 127 22.72 19.91 1.93
C LYS A 127 22.95 19.19 3.26
N THR A 128 23.94 18.31 3.33
CA THR A 128 24.30 17.57 4.56
C THR A 128 25.63 18.04 5.17
N GLU A 129 26.26 19.04 4.57
CA GLU A 129 27.60 19.52 4.93
C GLU A 129 27.57 21.04 5.21
N GLY A 130 28.48 21.53 6.05
CA GLY A 130 28.64 22.96 6.34
C GLY A 130 27.74 23.53 7.45
N TYR A 131 27.14 22.67 8.30
CA TYR A 131 26.35 23.11 9.46
C TYR A 131 27.18 23.53 10.68
N ASP A 132 28.48 23.24 10.69
CA ASP A 132 29.40 23.52 11.81
C ASP A 132 30.18 24.84 11.66
N GLU A 133 29.93 25.65 10.63
CA GLU A 133 30.69 26.89 10.35
C GLU A 133 29.97 28.19 10.74
N GLU A 134 29.38 28.24 11.93
CA GLU A 134 29.11 29.51 12.63
C GLU A 134 29.54 29.40 14.10
N THR A 135 30.79 29.76 14.40
CA THR A 135 31.23 30.24 15.72
C THR A 135 32.33 31.26 15.57
#